data_AF-A0A5Q0SKX2-F1
#
_entry.id   AF-A0A5Q0SKX2-F1
#
_cell.length_a   1.000
_cell.length_b   1.000
_cell.length_c   1.000
_cell.angle_alpha   90.00
_cell.angle_beta   90.00
_cell.angle_gamma   90.00
#
_symmetry.space_group_name_H-M   'P 1'
#
loop_
_entity.id
_entity.type
_entity.pdbx_description
1 polymer ?
#
loop_
_entity_poly.entity_id
_entity_poly.type
_entity_poly.pdbx_seq_one_letter_code
_entity_poly.pdbx_strand_id
1 'polypeptide(L)'
;MKVVKYNLKVKIERAGKEPIIIERKFRKLANARRFMDELVGEDGVKCTPLSKSETLMTKQCEGEQVKYFFEINIERIKKPKKEEAKKEEKKQEEKKQEQGTTSQSP
;
A
#
# COMPACT_ATOMS: atom_id res chain seq x y z
N MET A 1 0.72 1.83 -13.29
CA MET A 1 0.42 0.98 -12.12
C MET A 1 0.45 1.80 -10.84
N LYS A 2 -0.72 2.03 -10.24
CA LYS A 2 -0.88 2.59 -8.89
C LYS A 2 -0.65 1.44 -7.91
N VAL A 3 0.40 1.52 -7.09
CA VAL A 3 0.65 0.51 -6.05
C VAL A 3 -0.11 0.95 -4.81
N VAL A 4 -1.00 0.09 -4.33
CA VAL A 4 -1.71 0.30 -3.06
C VAL A 4 -1.13 -0.68 -2.06
N LYS A 5 -0.64 -0.15 -0.94
CA LYS A 5 -0.21 -0.96 0.20
C LYS A 5 -1.27 -0.87 1.29
N TYR A 6 -1.53 -2.00 1.94
CA TYR A 6 -2.48 -2.11 3.04
C TYR A 6 -1.69 -2.52 4.28
N ASN A 7 -1.50 -1.61 5.21
CA ASN A 7 -0.87 -1.89 6.50
C ASN A 7 -1.97 -2.23 7.50
N LEU A 8 -2.09 -3.51 7.84
CA LEU A 8 -3.02 -4.00 8.85
C LEU A 8 -2.33 -3.97 10.22
N LYS A 9 -2.99 -3.35 11.19
CA LYS A 9 -2.67 -3.42 12.61
C LYS A 9 -3.83 -4.07 13.33
N VAL A 10 -3.52 -5.06 14.17
CA VAL A 10 -4.50 -5.76 14.99
C VAL A 10 -4.12 -5.58 16.44
N LYS A 11 -5.05 -5.12 17.27
CA LYS A 11 -4.92 -5.12 18.72
C LYS A 11 -5.86 -6.17 19.28
N ILE A 12 -5.31 -7.12 20.03
CA ILE A 12 -6.05 -8.21 20.66
C ILE A 12 -5.99 -7.99 22.16
N GLU A 13 -7.15 -7.77 22.77
CA GLU A 13 -7.28 -7.63 24.22
C GLU A 13 -7.98 -8.87 24.76
N ARG A 14 -7.33 -9.61 25.65
CA ARG A 14 -7.90 -10.81 26.29
C ARG A 14 -8.04 -10.55 27.78
N ALA A 15 -9.14 -10.98 28.37
CA ALA A 15 -9.37 -10.80 29.81
C ALA A 15 -8.22 -11.43 30.62
N GLY A 16 -7.55 -10.62 31.46
CA GLY A 16 -6.45 -11.07 32.30
C GLY A 16 -5.09 -11.24 31.60
N LYS A 17 -4.93 -10.79 30.35
CA LYS A 17 -3.65 -10.79 29.63
C LYS A 17 -3.32 -9.41 29.07
N GLU A 18 -2.02 -9.16 28.86
CA GLU A 18 -1.56 -7.95 28.20
C GLU A 18 -2.04 -7.90 26.73
N PRO A 19 -2.33 -6.69 26.21
CA PRO A 19 -2.80 -6.52 24.85
C PRO A 19 -1.71 -6.90 23.84
N ILE A 20 -2.06 -7.76 22.88
CA ILE A 20 -1.17 -8.18 21.81
C ILE A 20 -1.39 -7.29 20.59
N ILE A 21 -0.31 -6.75 20.04
CA ILE A 21 -0.35 -5.95 18.81
C ILE A 21 0.33 -6.72 17.69
N ILE A 22 -0.37 -6.92 16.57
CA ILE A 22 0.13 -7.60 15.38
C ILE A 22 0.08 -6.61 14.21
N GLU A 23 1.21 -6.40 13.54
CA GLU A 23 1.28 -5.55 12.35
C GLU A 23 1.72 -6.35 11.12
N ARG A 24 0.96 -6.23 10.03
CA ARG A 24 1.20 -6.95 8.77
C ARG A 24 0.95 -6.05 7.56
N LYS A 25 1.76 -6.24 6.53
CA LYS A 25 1.67 -5.45 5.28
C LYS A 25 1.21 -6.33 4.13
N PHE A 26 0.19 -5.88 3.41
CA PHE A 26 -0.40 -6.60 2.29
C PHE A 26 -0.37 -5.76 1.01
N ARG A 27 -0.18 -6.43 -0.13
CA ARG A 27 -0.29 -5.81 -1.47
C ARG A 27 -1.73 -5.82 -2.03
N LYS A 28 -2.61 -6.65 -1.45
CA LYS A 28 -4.01 -6.83 -1.86
C LYS A 28 -4.91 -6.76 -0.64
N LEU A 29 -6.01 -6.02 -0.74
CA LEU A 29 -7.01 -5.90 0.34
C LEU A 29 -7.64 -7.25 0.69
N ALA A 30 -7.86 -8.12 -0.30
CA ALA A 30 -8.41 -9.45 -0.09
C ALA A 30 -7.57 -10.29 0.88
N ASN A 31 -6.24 -10.18 0.82
CA ASN A 31 -5.35 -10.91 1.72
C ASN A 31 -5.44 -10.37 3.16
N ALA A 32 -5.55 -9.05 3.32
CA ALA A 32 -5.76 -8.44 4.64
C ALA A 32 -7.09 -8.91 5.24
N ARG A 33 -8.16 -8.98 4.44
CA ARG A 33 -9.47 -9.49 4.89
C ARG A 33 -9.43 -10.94 5.29
N ARG A 34 -8.84 -11.80 4.46
CA ARG A 34 -8.68 -13.22 4.78
C ARG A 34 -7.94 -13.42 6.09
N PHE A 35 -6.85 -12.68 6.31
CA PHE A 35 -6.11 -12.75 7.58
C PHE A 35 -6.98 -12.33 8.78
N MET A 36 -7.78 -11.26 8.65
CA MET A 36 -8.70 -10.85 9.72
C MET A 36 -9.74 -11.93 10.01
N ASP A 37 -10.33 -12.52 8.97
CA ASP A 37 -11.35 -13.56 9.11
C ASP A 37 -10.77 -14.86 9.68
N GLU A 38 -9.55 -15.24 9.30
CA GLU A 38 -8.80 -16.36 9.89
C GLU A 38 -8.50 -16.11 11.39
N LEU A 39 -8.14 -14.87 11.76
CA LEU A 39 -7.81 -14.54 13.15
C LEU A 39 -9.03 -14.60 14.10
N VAL A 40 -10.21 -14.24 13.61
CA VAL A 40 -11.44 -14.21 14.43
C VAL A 40 -12.30 -15.46 14.32
N GLY A 41 -12.09 -16.26 13.27
CA GLY A 41 -12.91 -17.44 12.96
C GLY A 41 -12.84 -18.52 14.02
N GLU A 42 -11.78 -18.56 14.82
CA GLU A 42 -11.60 -19.55 15.89
C GLU A 42 -12.36 -19.18 17.17
N ASP A 43 -12.68 -17.91 17.40
CA ASP A 43 -13.16 -17.40 18.69
C ASP A 43 -14.67 -17.09 18.74
N GLY A 44 -15.42 -17.35 17.65
CA GLY A 44 -16.89 -17.15 17.62
C GLY A 44 -17.35 -15.71 17.90
N VAL A 45 -16.49 -14.72 17.63
CA VAL A 45 -16.71 -13.32 18.00
C VAL A 45 -17.71 -12.60 17.08
N LYS A 46 -18.40 -11.59 17.62
CA LYS A 46 -19.29 -10.72 16.84
C LYS A 46 -18.52 -9.54 16.30
N CYS A 47 -18.50 -9.38 14.98
CA CYS A 47 -17.82 -8.26 14.33
C CYS A 47 -18.77 -7.14 13.94
N THR A 48 -18.31 -5.88 14.11
CA THR A 48 -18.96 -4.71 13.54
C THR A 48 -18.79 -4.65 12.02
N PRO A 49 -19.67 -3.92 11.30
CA PRO A 49 -19.49 -3.65 9.89
C PRO A 49 -18.14 -2.96 9.63
N LEU A 50 -17.48 -3.33 8.53
CA LEU A 50 -16.21 -2.74 8.12
C LEU A 50 -16.41 -1.25 7.77
N SER A 51 -15.95 -0.36 8.65
CA SER A 51 -15.95 1.08 8.42
C SER A 51 -14.84 1.43 7.41
N LYS A 52 -15.15 2.32 6.47
CA LYS A 52 -14.23 2.72 5.40
C LYS A 52 -14.18 4.24 5.29
N SER A 53 -12.99 4.77 5.47
CA SER A 53 -12.60 6.16 5.20
C SER A 53 -11.62 6.18 4.00
N GLU A 54 -11.25 7.36 3.51
CA GLU A 54 -10.40 7.49 2.31
C GLU A 54 -9.06 6.74 2.40
N THR A 55 -8.45 6.73 3.58
CA THR A 55 -7.12 6.17 3.86
C THR A 55 -7.13 5.11 4.95
N LEU A 56 -8.27 4.85 5.59
CA LEU A 56 -8.36 4.00 6.77
C LEU A 56 -9.57 3.07 6.68
N MET A 57 -9.41 1.81 7.05
CA MET A 57 -10.54 0.90 7.25
C MET A 57 -10.44 0.29 8.65
N THR A 58 -11.54 0.25 9.37
CA THR A 58 -11.57 -0.31 10.73
C THR A 58 -12.67 -1.35 10.87
N LYS A 59 -12.38 -2.38 11.66
CA LYS A 59 -13.33 -3.44 12.03
C LYS A 59 -13.05 -3.79 13.49
N GLN A 60 -14.08 -3.91 14.30
CA GLN A 60 -13.93 -4.36 15.68
C GLN A 60 -14.71 -5.65 15.83
N CYS A 61 -14.12 -6.65 16.49
CA CYS A 61 -14.82 -7.87 16.83
C CYS A 61 -14.72 -8.10 18.33
N GLU A 62 -15.84 -8.43 18.95
CA GLU A 62 -15.93 -8.63 20.39
C GLU A 62 -16.53 -10.01 20.67
N GLY A 63 -15.81 -10.77 21.49
CA GLY A 63 -16.24 -12.01 22.10
C GLY A 63 -16.36 -11.87 23.61
N GLU A 64 -16.69 -12.98 24.26
CA GLU A 64 -16.96 -13.02 25.69
C GLU A 64 -15.75 -12.64 26.55
N GLN A 65 -14.54 -13.00 26.11
CA GLN A 65 -13.28 -12.73 26.84
C GLN A 65 -12.19 -12.12 25.95
N VAL A 66 -12.51 -11.77 24.70
CA VAL A 66 -11.53 -11.27 23.72
C VAL A 66 -12.11 -10.14 22.89
N LYS A 67 -11.32 -9.09 22.66
CA LYS A 67 -11.63 -7.99 21.74
C LYS A 67 -10.53 -7.88 20.70
N TYR A 68 -10.95 -7.82 19.45
CA TYR A 68 -10.09 -7.62 18.29
C TYR A 68 -10.38 -6.25 17.68
N PHE A 69 -9.37 -5.40 17.58
CA PHE A 69 -9.44 -4.14 16.85
C PHE A 69 -8.55 -4.23 15.63
N PHE A 70 -9.16 -4.16 14.45
CA PHE A 70 -8.48 -4.18 13.17
C PHE A 70 -8.45 -2.77 12.57
N GLU A 71 -7.27 -2.34 12.16
CA GLU A 71 -7.03 -1.07 11.50
C GLU A 71 -6.21 -1.31 10.23
N ILE A 72 -6.72 -0.91 9.06
CA ILE A 72 -6.03 -1.02 7.78
C ILE A 72 -5.75 0.39 7.25
N ASN A 73 -4.49 0.79 7.27
CA ASN A 73 -4.02 2.00 6.63
C ASN A 73 -3.74 1.73 5.14
N ILE A 74 -4.40 2.48 4.27
CA ILE A 74 -4.32 2.40 2.81
C ILE A 74 -3.33 3.44 2.29
N GLU A 75 -2.11 3.01 1.96
CA GLU A 75 -1.12 3.87 1.33
C GLU A 75 -1.22 3.77 -0.20
N ARG A 76 -1.60 4.87 -0.84
CA ARG A 76 -1.63 5.00 -2.31
C ARG A 76 -0.33 5.62 -2.79
N ILE A 77 0.59 4.81 -3.30
CA ILE A 77 1.81 5.32 -3.91
C ILE A 77 1.48 5.75 -5.34
N LYS A 78 1.33 7.05 -5.56
CA LYS A 78 1.45 7.62 -6.90
C LYS A 78 2.91 7.43 -7.31
N LYS A 79 3.17 6.68 -8.39
CA LYS A 79 4.49 6.74 -9.02
C LYS A 79 4.77 8.22 -9.34
N PRO A 80 5.91 8.81 -8.95
CA PRO A 80 6.34 10.04 -9.58
C PRO A 80 6.35 9.77 -11.09
N LYS A 81 5.69 10.62 -11.88
CA LYS A 81 5.77 10.55 -13.34
C LYS A 81 7.25 10.72 -13.70
N LYS A 82 7.93 9.63 -14.06
CA LYS A 82 9.21 9.68 -14.79
C LYS A 82 8.88 9.77 -16.29
N GLU A 83 8.19 10.83 -16.65
CA GLU A 83 7.97 11.38 -17.98
C GLU A 83 8.19 12.87 -17.69
N GLU A 84 9.39 13.44 -17.86
CA GLU A 84 9.79 14.05 -19.12
C GLU A 84 11.32 14.07 -19.37
N ALA A 85 12.17 13.71 -18.40
CA ALA A 85 13.62 13.94 -18.51
C ALA A 85 14.41 12.97 -19.42
N LYS A 86 13.78 12.14 -20.27
CA LYS A 86 14.50 11.20 -21.16
C LYS A 86 14.16 11.29 -22.65
N LYS A 87 13.29 12.24 -23.05
CA LYS A 87 12.92 12.44 -24.47
C LYS A 87 13.59 13.65 -25.13
N GLU A 88 14.22 14.55 -24.36
CA GLU A 88 14.89 15.73 -24.92
C GLU A 88 16.37 15.52 -25.26
N GLU A 89 17.12 14.67 -24.54
CA GLU A 89 18.53 14.41 -24.88
C GLU A 89 18.71 13.67 -26.21
N LYS A 90 17.77 12.80 -26.61
CA LYS A 90 17.88 12.07 -27.89
C LYS A 90 17.55 12.90 -29.13
N LYS A 91 16.93 14.08 -28.99
CA LYS A 91 16.54 14.91 -30.15
C LYS A 91 17.52 16.04 -30.46
N GLN A 92 18.48 16.30 -29.57
CA GLN A 92 19.55 17.28 -29.80
C GLN A 92 20.84 16.65 -30.34
N GLU A 93 21.08 15.35 -30.12
CA GLU A 93 22.30 14.69 -30.60
C GLU A 93 22.28 14.40 -32.12
N GLU A 94 21.10 14.11 -32.71
CA GLU A 94 20.97 13.89 -34.16
C GLU A 94 21.09 15.18 -34.99
N LYS A 95 20.86 16.37 -34.41
CA LYS A 95 20.96 17.65 -35.16
C LYS A 95 22.35 18.27 -35.20
N LYS A 96 23.33 17.74 -34.45
CA LYS A 96 24.67 18.33 -34.36
C LYS A 96 25.72 17.63 -35.23
N GLN A 97 25.38 16.51 -35.88
CA GLN A 97 26.31 15.79 -36.78
C GLN A 97 26.22 16.19 -38.26
N GLU A 98 25.19 16.91 -38.72
CA GLU A 98 25.05 17.27 -40.14
C GLU A 98 25.62 18.65 -40.55
N GLN A 99 26.26 19.41 -39.65
CA GLN A 99 26.79 20.76 -39.97
C GLN A 99 28.28 20.98 -39.68
N GLY A 100 29.07 19.91 -39.59
CA GLY A 100 30.48 19.97 -39.19
C GLY A 100 31.49 19.50 -40.25
N THR A 101 31.37 19.90 -41.51
CA THR A 101 32.52 19.90 -42.45
C THR A 101 32.51 21.18 -43.27
N THR A 102 33.15 22.21 -42.72
CA THR A 102 33.59 23.40 -43.45
C THR A 102 34.77 23.04 -44.36
N SER A 103 34.74 23.66 -45.54
CA SER A 103 35.78 23.75 -46.55
C SER A 103 37.22 23.86 -46.04
N GLN A 104 38.19 23.33 -46.79
CA GLN A 104 39.18 24.16 -47.51
C GLN A 104 40.11 23.31 -48.40
N SER A 105 40.33 23.82 -49.61
CA SER A 105 41.33 23.40 -50.61
C SER A 105 42.78 23.53 -50.09
N PRO A 106 43.75 22.97 -50.82
CA PRO A 106 44.50 23.77 -51.80
C PRO A 106 44.23 23.41 -53.26
#